data_AF-A0A2D7K4T3-F1
#
_entry.id   AF-A0A2D7K4T3-F1
#
_cell.length_a   1.000
_cell.length_b   1.000
_cell.length_c   1.000
_cell.angle_alpha   90.00
_cell.angle_beta   90.00
_cell.angle_gamma   90.00
#
_symmetry.space_group_name_H-M   'P 1'
#
loop_
_entity.id
_entity.type
_entity.pdbx_description
1 polymer ?
#
loop_
_entity_poly.entity_id
_entity_poly.type
_entity_poly.pdbx_seq_one_letter_code
_entity_poly.pdbx_strand_id
1 'polypeptide(L)'
;MYKYFMDHAKKVGNDILDGKSVAAKDRLKYAIGDFTTYAPLKNALGLSRVRVGYTAGEAIGPEIFDFFRSLGINLKQLYGQTEASVFITLQPDGEVRSDTVGVPAPDVEVKIGANGEVYYRSPGVFVEYYKNPESTAETKDVDGWVATGDAGFFEESTGHLRIIDRAKDVAKLSNGAMFAPKFVENKLKFYPSILEAVVFGAARDHCCAFINIDLEAVGNWAERNNISYASYQELAGHPQVMDSIQGYVEEINRQVAVDDMLSGCQIHRFLILHKELDADDGELTRTRKVRRKVITEKFKDLVDALYDGTQYIDTETEVTYEDGRKGTISARLTIRDAAVQTPVQKVAAE
;
A
#
# COMPACT_ATOMS: atom_id res chain seq x y z
N MET A 1 23.82 18.30 3.74
CA MET A 1 24.53 17.28 2.94
C MET A 1 23.64 16.10 2.60
N TYR A 2 23.12 15.36 3.60
CA TYR A 2 22.23 14.19 3.39
C TYR A 2 21.10 14.46 2.38
N LYS A 3 20.21 15.41 2.66
CA LYS A 3 19.06 15.74 1.79
C LYS A 3 19.48 16.03 0.34
N TYR A 4 20.50 16.86 0.14
CA TYR A 4 21.01 17.22 -1.20
C TYR A 4 21.44 16.01 -2.04
N PHE A 5 22.17 15.06 -1.43
CA PHE A 5 22.60 13.85 -2.13
C PHE A 5 21.46 12.84 -2.27
N MET A 6 20.57 12.70 -1.28
CA MET A 6 19.41 11.82 -1.39
C MET A 6 18.43 12.28 -2.48
N ASP A 7 18.16 13.58 -2.59
CA ASP A 7 17.31 14.13 -3.65
C ASP A 7 17.93 13.87 -5.03
N HIS A 8 19.27 13.94 -5.14
CA HIS A 8 19.98 13.57 -6.37
C HIS A 8 19.92 12.07 -6.66
N ALA A 9 20.07 11.23 -5.63
CA ALA A 9 19.97 9.78 -5.76
C ALA A 9 18.59 9.35 -6.25
N LYS A 10 17.52 9.92 -5.70
CA LYS A 10 16.14 9.66 -6.15
C LYS A 10 15.94 9.99 -7.63
N LYS A 11 16.64 11.02 -8.12
CA LYS A 11 16.54 11.45 -9.53
C LYS A 11 17.24 10.49 -10.51
N VAL A 12 18.43 9.97 -10.18
CA VAL A 12 19.27 9.26 -11.16
C VAL A 12 19.73 7.87 -10.75
N GLY A 13 19.56 7.48 -9.48
CA GLY A 13 20.06 6.21 -8.94
C GLY A 13 19.42 5.00 -9.61
N ASN A 14 18.09 5.03 -9.78
CA ASN A 14 17.34 3.98 -10.46
C ASN A 14 17.81 3.83 -11.92
N ASP A 15 17.91 4.95 -12.65
CA ASP A 15 18.39 4.94 -14.04
C ASP A 15 19.83 4.42 -14.17
N ILE A 16 20.72 4.76 -13.23
CA ILE A 16 22.08 4.23 -13.22
C ILE A 16 22.08 2.71 -12.98
N LEU A 17 21.28 2.22 -12.04
CA LEU A 17 21.13 0.79 -11.74
C LEU A 17 20.59 0.01 -12.93
N ASP A 18 19.62 0.59 -13.64
CA ASP A 18 18.97 -0.03 -14.80
C ASP A 18 19.78 0.12 -16.09
N GLY A 19 21.00 0.67 -16.01
CA GLY A 19 21.89 0.83 -17.16
C GLY A 19 21.44 1.91 -18.15
N LYS A 20 20.49 2.77 -17.77
CA LYS A 20 19.97 3.85 -18.62
C LYS A 20 20.98 4.98 -18.78
N SER A 21 20.79 5.78 -19.83
CA SER A 21 21.64 6.94 -20.12
C SER A 21 21.42 8.04 -19.07
N VAL A 22 22.49 8.43 -18.38
CA VAL A 22 22.49 9.52 -17.40
C VAL A 22 23.66 10.45 -17.72
N ALA A 23 23.43 11.77 -17.64
CA ALA A 23 24.43 12.77 -17.97
C ALA A 23 25.71 12.60 -17.11
N ALA A 24 26.88 12.82 -17.71
CA ALA A 24 28.17 12.62 -17.04
C ALA A 24 28.31 13.41 -15.73
N LYS A 25 27.80 14.66 -15.71
CA LYS A 25 27.75 15.49 -14.50
C LYS A 25 26.94 14.84 -13.36
N ASP A 26 25.83 14.19 -13.70
CA ASP A 26 24.95 13.58 -12.72
C ASP A 26 25.54 12.26 -12.21
N ARG A 27 26.25 11.51 -13.06
CA ARG A 27 27.05 10.34 -12.65
C ARG A 27 28.20 10.72 -11.73
N LEU A 28 28.93 11.79 -12.03
CA LEU A 28 29.99 12.29 -11.16
C LEU A 28 29.44 12.72 -9.80
N LYS A 29 28.33 13.48 -9.79
CA LYS A 29 27.66 13.89 -8.55
C LYS A 29 27.13 12.69 -7.76
N TYR A 30 26.62 11.65 -8.43
CA TYR A 30 26.21 10.41 -7.79
C TYR A 30 27.38 9.66 -7.17
N ALA A 31 28.54 9.58 -7.85
CA ALA A 31 29.75 8.96 -7.31
C ALA A 31 30.29 9.68 -6.06
N ILE A 32 30.26 11.01 -6.05
CA ILE A 32 30.59 11.80 -4.85
C ILE A 32 29.62 11.46 -3.72
N GLY A 33 28.31 11.44 -4.02
CA GLY A 33 27.27 11.08 -3.07
C GLY A 33 27.42 9.65 -2.51
N ASP A 34 27.85 8.70 -3.34
CA ASP A 34 28.10 7.32 -2.91
C ASP A 34 29.22 7.28 -1.87
N PHE A 35 30.34 7.94 -2.12
CA PHE A 35 31.43 8.02 -1.16
C PHE A 35 31.04 8.72 0.15
N THR A 36 30.33 9.85 0.08
CA THR A 36 30.06 10.68 1.27
C THR A 36 28.79 10.33 2.03
N THR A 37 27.83 9.62 1.40
CA THR A 37 26.48 9.45 1.94
C THR A 37 25.94 8.04 1.71
N TYR A 38 25.87 7.56 0.47
CA TYR A 38 25.16 6.31 0.19
C TYR A 38 25.92 5.08 0.68
N ALA A 39 27.24 5.00 0.50
CA ALA A 39 28.06 3.89 0.98
C ALA A 39 28.15 3.82 2.50
N PRO A 40 28.37 4.93 3.24
CA PRO A 40 28.26 4.93 4.70
C PRO A 40 26.88 4.47 5.19
N LEU A 41 25.79 4.93 4.54
CA LEU A 41 24.43 4.53 4.89
C LEU A 41 24.19 3.04 4.62
N LYS A 42 24.58 2.52 3.44
CA LYS A 42 24.55 1.08 3.14
C LYS A 42 25.35 0.29 4.19
N ASN A 43 26.49 0.80 4.63
CA ASN A 43 27.33 0.14 5.63
C ASN A 43 26.67 0.09 7.01
N ALA A 44 26.10 1.21 7.47
CA ALA A 44 25.34 1.25 8.72
C ALA A 44 24.17 0.26 8.72
N LEU A 45 23.54 0.05 7.57
CA LEU A 45 22.45 -0.92 7.36
C LEU A 45 22.94 -2.37 7.12
N GLY A 46 24.25 -2.62 7.02
CA GLY A 46 24.81 -3.94 6.71
C GLY A 46 24.66 -4.38 5.24
N LEU A 47 24.34 -3.46 4.33
CA LEU A 47 24.00 -3.72 2.92
C LEU A 47 25.17 -3.50 1.95
N SER A 48 26.37 -3.19 2.44
CA SER A 48 27.55 -2.85 1.61
C SER A 48 27.96 -3.91 0.58
N ARG A 49 27.59 -5.18 0.79
CA ARG A 49 27.97 -6.31 -0.08
C ARG A 49 26.79 -6.96 -0.79
N VAL A 50 25.59 -6.40 -0.66
CA VAL A 50 24.40 -6.93 -1.35
C VAL A 50 24.57 -6.74 -2.84
N ARG A 51 24.35 -7.82 -3.59
CA ARG A 51 24.40 -7.81 -5.06
C ARG A 51 23.01 -7.75 -5.67
N VAL A 52 22.07 -8.48 -5.08
CA VAL A 52 20.65 -8.53 -5.46
C VAL A 52 19.85 -8.70 -4.18
N GLY A 53 18.75 -7.97 -4.06
CA GLY A 53 17.74 -8.16 -3.03
C GLY A 53 16.39 -8.40 -3.68
N TYR A 54 15.58 -9.28 -3.10
CA TYR A 54 14.19 -9.47 -3.51
C TYR A 54 13.26 -9.13 -2.36
N THR A 55 12.16 -8.46 -2.68
CA THR A 55 10.99 -8.31 -1.82
C THR A 55 9.83 -9.13 -2.37
N ALA A 56 9.04 -9.71 -1.48
CA ALA A 56 7.94 -10.63 -1.77
C ALA A 56 6.98 -10.72 -0.57
N GLY A 57 5.87 -11.45 -0.75
CA GLY A 57 4.91 -11.79 0.30
C GLY A 57 3.83 -10.72 0.51
N GLU A 58 4.22 -9.45 0.57
CA GLU A 58 3.33 -8.29 0.59
C GLU A 58 3.96 -7.17 -0.24
N ALA A 59 3.15 -6.33 -0.88
CA ALA A 59 3.66 -5.18 -1.60
C ALA A 59 4.34 -4.20 -0.63
N ILE A 60 5.59 -3.84 -0.92
CA ILE A 60 6.23 -2.72 -0.24
C ILE A 60 5.98 -1.43 -1.01
N GLY A 61 6.18 -0.32 -0.33
CA GLY A 61 5.81 0.99 -0.85
C GLY A 61 6.76 1.42 -1.93
N PRO A 62 6.25 2.07 -2.98
CA PRO A 62 7.11 2.62 -4.01
C PRO A 62 8.23 3.49 -3.45
N GLU A 63 7.93 4.29 -2.44
CA GLU A 63 8.90 5.19 -1.82
C GLU A 63 10.04 4.45 -1.10
N ILE A 64 9.76 3.35 -0.39
CA ILE A 64 10.77 2.53 0.28
C ILE A 64 11.58 1.77 -0.77
N PHE A 65 10.91 1.19 -1.75
CA PHE A 65 11.54 0.46 -2.85
C PHE A 65 12.53 1.37 -3.60
N ASP A 66 12.08 2.56 -3.99
CA ASP A 66 12.89 3.57 -4.66
C ASP A 66 13.97 4.14 -3.76
N PHE A 67 13.74 4.28 -2.46
CA PHE A 67 14.78 4.69 -1.52
C PHE A 67 15.96 3.72 -1.55
N PHE A 68 15.74 2.41 -1.38
CA PHE A 68 16.83 1.43 -1.40
C PHE A 68 17.52 1.37 -2.76
N ARG A 69 16.75 1.41 -3.86
CA ARG A 69 17.32 1.44 -5.22
C ARG A 69 18.11 2.71 -5.47
N SER A 70 17.69 3.87 -4.96
CA SER A 70 18.44 5.13 -5.10
C SER A 70 19.84 5.04 -4.49
N LEU A 71 20.04 4.21 -3.45
CA LEU A 71 21.35 3.94 -2.84
C LEU A 71 22.25 3.00 -3.65
N GLY A 72 21.78 2.52 -4.81
CA GLY A 72 22.50 1.58 -5.65
C GLY A 72 22.34 0.12 -5.23
N ILE A 73 21.30 -0.20 -4.46
CA ILE A 73 20.96 -1.60 -4.13
C ILE A 73 20.07 -2.14 -5.27
N ASN A 74 20.47 -3.24 -5.90
CA ASN A 74 19.65 -3.93 -6.89
C ASN A 74 18.50 -4.69 -6.21
N LEU A 75 17.55 -3.92 -5.66
CA LEU A 75 16.31 -4.42 -5.07
C LEU A 75 15.28 -4.61 -6.18
N LYS A 76 14.64 -5.78 -6.18
CA LYS A 76 13.64 -6.21 -7.15
C LYS A 76 12.42 -6.78 -6.44
N GLN A 77 11.28 -6.77 -7.14
CA GLN A 77 10.07 -7.46 -6.68
C GLN A 77 9.94 -8.81 -7.37
N LEU A 78 9.46 -9.80 -6.62
CA LEU A 78 8.94 -11.05 -7.18
C LEU A 78 7.54 -11.28 -6.62
N TYR A 79 6.69 -11.94 -7.40
CA TYR A 79 5.37 -12.35 -6.97
C TYR A 79 5.24 -13.87 -7.03
N GLY A 80 4.51 -14.39 -6.05
CA GLY A 80 4.66 -15.74 -5.59
C GLY A 80 3.70 -16.12 -4.50
N GLN A 81 3.46 -17.42 -4.37
CA GLN A 81 2.73 -18.02 -3.28
C GLN A 81 3.23 -19.44 -3.03
N THR A 82 2.81 -20.03 -1.90
CA THR A 82 3.17 -21.40 -1.51
C THR A 82 2.79 -22.40 -2.60
N GLU A 83 1.61 -22.23 -3.18
CA GLU A 83 1.03 -23.06 -4.22
C GLU A 83 1.86 -23.05 -5.51
N ALA A 84 2.69 -22.02 -5.71
CA ALA A 84 3.53 -21.83 -6.90
C ALA A 84 4.99 -22.27 -6.71
N SER A 85 5.33 -22.81 -5.53
CA SER A 85 6.73 -23.00 -5.14
C SER A 85 7.55 -21.70 -5.23
N VAL A 86 6.94 -20.59 -4.81
CA VAL A 86 7.48 -19.22 -4.73
C VAL A 86 7.43 -18.39 -6.01
N PHE A 87 7.66 -18.91 -7.22
CA PHE A 87 7.87 -18.03 -8.39
C PHE A 87 6.69 -18.03 -9.38
N ILE A 88 6.03 -16.88 -9.53
CA ILE A 88 5.06 -16.63 -10.62
C ILE A 88 5.63 -15.59 -11.57
N THR A 89 6.02 -14.42 -11.06
CA THR A 89 6.64 -13.35 -11.86
C THR A 89 7.89 -12.81 -11.20
N LEU A 90 8.79 -12.26 -12.00
CA LEU A 90 10.02 -11.62 -11.56
C LEU A 90 10.39 -10.44 -12.45
N GLN A 91 11.06 -9.45 -11.87
CA GLN A 91 11.49 -8.26 -12.60
C GLN A 91 12.81 -8.49 -13.35
N PRO A 92 12.83 -8.32 -14.69
CA PRO A 92 14.06 -8.35 -15.48
C PRO A 92 15.07 -7.29 -15.02
N ASP A 93 16.36 -7.50 -15.30
CA ASP A 93 17.35 -6.43 -15.15
C ASP A 93 17.03 -5.28 -16.12
N GLY A 94 17.17 -4.04 -15.66
CA GLY A 94 16.91 -2.84 -16.48
C GLY A 94 15.45 -2.38 -16.54
N GLU A 95 14.51 -3.23 -16.11
CA GLU A 95 13.05 -2.99 -16.20
C GLU A 95 12.39 -2.94 -14.82
N VAL A 96 13.16 -2.67 -13.77
CA VAL A 96 12.68 -2.74 -12.39
C VAL A 96 11.81 -1.54 -12.05
N ARG A 97 10.59 -1.82 -11.54
CA ARG A 97 9.61 -0.79 -11.18
C ARG A 97 8.94 -1.06 -9.83
N SER A 98 8.69 -0.02 -9.07
CA SER A 98 8.03 -0.10 -7.78
C SER A 98 6.55 -0.52 -7.83
N ASP A 99 5.88 -0.31 -8.96
CA ASP A 99 4.43 -0.45 -9.12
C ASP A 99 4.02 -1.75 -9.84
N THR A 100 4.98 -2.63 -10.14
CA THR A 100 4.77 -3.91 -10.84
C THR A 100 5.47 -5.05 -10.12
N VAL A 101 5.04 -6.29 -10.37
CA VAL A 101 5.70 -7.51 -9.88
C VAL A 101 6.51 -8.22 -10.98
N GLY A 102 6.73 -7.55 -12.11
CA GLY A 102 7.53 -8.06 -13.21
C GLY A 102 6.74 -8.87 -14.23
N VAL A 103 7.45 -9.68 -15.00
CA VAL A 103 6.89 -10.51 -16.08
C VAL A 103 6.85 -11.98 -15.64
N PRO A 104 6.03 -12.84 -16.29
CA PRO A 104 6.02 -14.27 -16.00
C PRO A 104 7.43 -14.87 -15.96
N ALA A 105 7.69 -15.67 -14.93
CA ALA A 105 8.95 -16.38 -14.81
C ALA A 105 9.11 -17.40 -15.96
N PRO A 106 10.33 -17.89 -16.25
CA PRO A 106 10.52 -18.96 -17.22
C PRO A 106 9.59 -20.15 -16.95
N ASP A 107 8.96 -20.65 -18.00
CA ASP A 107 7.99 -21.76 -17.97
C ASP A 107 6.72 -21.50 -17.13
N VAL A 108 6.45 -20.24 -16.75
CA VAL A 108 5.20 -19.84 -16.10
C VAL A 108 4.28 -19.18 -17.10
N GLU A 109 3.08 -19.70 -17.24
CA GLU A 109 1.99 -19.07 -17.96
C GLU A 109 1.10 -18.32 -16.98
N VAL A 110 0.68 -17.10 -17.35
CA VAL A 110 -0.20 -16.27 -16.53
C VAL A 110 -1.32 -15.71 -17.40
N LYS A 111 -2.55 -15.72 -16.88
CA LYS A 111 -3.72 -15.10 -17.51
C LYS A 111 -4.55 -14.33 -16.49
N ILE A 112 -5.29 -13.34 -16.96
CA ILE A 112 -6.26 -12.60 -16.15
C ILE A 112 -7.66 -13.13 -16.47
N GLY A 113 -8.39 -13.57 -15.45
CA GLY A 113 -9.79 -14.01 -15.58
C GLY A 113 -10.73 -12.85 -15.85
N ALA A 114 -11.96 -13.15 -16.27
CA ALA A 114 -12.99 -12.13 -16.53
C ALA A 114 -13.38 -11.32 -15.27
N ASN A 115 -13.14 -11.87 -14.08
CA ASN A 115 -13.30 -11.22 -12.78
C ASN A 115 -12.08 -10.35 -12.37
N GLY A 116 -11.04 -10.28 -13.19
CA GLY A 116 -9.78 -9.59 -12.89
C GLY A 116 -8.79 -10.41 -12.04
N GLU A 117 -9.13 -11.64 -11.68
CA GLU A 117 -8.26 -12.51 -10.89
C GLU A 117 -7.09 -13.04 -11.74
N VAL A 118 -5.91 -13.09 -11.15
CA VAL A 118 -4.72 -13.66 -11.76
C VAL A 118 -4.78 -15.18 -11.62
N TYR A 119 -4.52 -15.88 -12.73
CA TYR A 119 -4.33 -17.32 -12.77
C TYR A 119 -2.94 -17.63 -13.32
N TYR A 120 -2.32 -18.68 -12.81
CA TYR A 120 -1.04 -19.15 -13.34
C TYR A 120 -1.03 -20.67 -13.55
N ARG A 121 -0.13 -21.11 -14.42
CA ARG A 121 0.23 -22.52 -14.61
C ARG A 121 1.74 -22.60 -14.69
N SER A 122 2.35 -23.52 -13.94
CA SER A 122 3.80 -23.68 -13.92
C SER A 122 4.23 -25.10 -13.52
N PRO A 123 5.49 -25.49 -13.80
CA PRO A 123 6.07 -26.74 -13.30
C PRO A 123 6.11 -26.85 -11.77
N GLY A 124 6.08 -25.70 -11.06
CA GLY A 124 6.15 -25.61 -9.60
C GLY A 124 4.79 -25.63 -8.89
N VAL A 125 3.69 -25.82 -9.62
CA VAL A 125 2.34 -25.89 -9.05
C VAL A 125 2.21 -27.04 -8.04
N PHE A 126 1.61 -26.74 -6.88
CA PHE A 126 1.33 -27.72 -5.83
C PHE A 126 0.49 -28.90 -6.32
N VAL A 127 0.63 -30.05 -5.66
CA VAL A 127 -0.12 -31.26 -6.01
C VAL A 127 -1.57 -31.14 -5.54
N GLU A 128 -1.79 -30.96 -4.24
CA GLU A 128 -3.10 -30.82 -3.63
C GLU A 128 -2.98 -30.25 -2.21
N TYR A 129 -4.09 -29.77 -1.67
CA TYR A 129 -4.18 -29.51 -0.24
C TYR A 129 -4.38 -30.82 0.51
N TYR A 130 -3.57 -31.05 1.53
CA TYR A 130 -3.61 -32.31 2.30
C TYR A 130 -5.00 -32.60 2.88
N LYS A 131 -5.58 -33.73 2.48
CA LYS A 131 -6.92 -34.19 2.89
C LYS A 131 -8.06 -33.21 2.56
N ASN A 132 -7.89 -32.35 1.55
CA ASN A 132 -8.91 -31.39 1.14
C ASN A 132 -9.06 -31.35 -0.39
N PRO A 133 -9.74 -32.36 -0.98
CA PRO A 133 -9.95 -32.43 -2.42
C PRO A 133 -10.88 -31.32 -2.94
N GLU A 134 -11.83 -30.84 -2.12
CA GLU A 134 -12.76 -29.77 -2.48
C GLU A 134 -12.01 -28.45 -2.72
N SER A 135 -11.26 -27.97 -1.73
CA SER A 135 -10.46 -26.74 -1.93
C SER A 135 -9.38 -26.89 -2.99
N THR A 136 -8.87 -28.11 -3.22
CA THR A 136 -7.93 -28.38 -4.31
C THR A 136 -8.60 -28.15 -5.67
N ALA A 137 -9.81 -28.68 -5.86
CA ALA A 137 -10.57 -28.52 -7.10
C ALA A 137 -11.10 -27.10 -7.31
N GLU A 138 -11.39 -26.37 -6.22
CA GLU A 138 -11.74 -24.95 -6.28
C GLU A 138 -10.56 -24.07 -6.69
N THR A 139 -9.34 -24.43 -6.26
CA THR A 139 -8.14 -23.61 -6.45
C THR A 139 -7.40 -23.95 -7.74
N LYS A 140 -7.40 -25.21 -8.16
CA LYS A 140 -6.68 -25.69 -9.34
C LYS A 140 -7.61 -26.47 -10.27
N ASP A 141 -7.69 -26.02 -11.52
CA ASP A 141 -8.50 -26.70 -12.54
C ASP A 141 -7.80 -27.92 -13.14
N VAL A 142 -8.53 -28.65 -13.99
CA VAL A 142 -8.06 -29.87 -14.66
C VAL A 142 -6.94 -29.62 -15.67
N ASP A 143 -6.79 -28.39 -16.16
CA ASP A 143 -5.76 -27.96 -17.11
C ASP A 143 -4.50 -27.45 -16.40
N GLY A 144 -4.51 -27.46 -15.06
CA GLY A 144 -3.41 -27.06 -14.19
C GLY A 144 -3.34 -25.55 -13.91
N TRP A 145 -4.38 -24.78 -14.23
CA TRP A 145 -4.44 -23.38 -13.84
C TRP A 145 -4.82 -23.25 -12.38
N VAL A 146 -4.07 -22.43 -11.67
CA VAL A 146 -4.27 -22.12 -10.25
C VAL A 146 -4.81 -20.71 -10.12
N ALA A 147 -5.94 -20.58 -9.43
CA ALA A 147 -6.51 -19.31 -8.99
C ALA A 147 -5.64 -18.74 -7.86
N THR A 148 -5.11 -17.53 -8.02
CA THR A 148 -4.24 -16.92 -7.01
C THR A 148 -5.00 -16.28 -5.84
N GLY A 149 -6.28 -15.97 -6.05
CA GLY A 149 -7.07 -15.11 -5.18
C GLY A 149 -6.61 -13.65 -5.16
N ASP A 150 -5.71 -13.25 -6.06
CA ASP A 150 -5.25 -11.87 -6.25
C ASP A 150 -5.81 -11.29 -7.55
N ALA A 151 -6.21 -10.02 -7.52
CA ALA A 151 -6.62 -9.27 -8.70
C ALA A 151 -5.43 -8.50 -9.27
N GLY A 152 -5.33 -8.48 -10.60
CA GLY A 152 -4.24 -7.80 -11.28
C GLY A 152 -4.50 -7.61 -12.76
N PHE A 153 -3.56 -6.96 -13.43
CA PHE A 153 -3.60 -6.73 -14.86
C PHE A 153 -2.20 -6.63 -15.44
N PHE A 154 -2.08 -6.94 -16.72
CA PHE A 154 -0.85 -6.68 -17.47
C PHE A 154 -0.87 -5.26 -18.01
N GLU A 155 0.22 -4.54 -17.82
CA GLU A 155 0.43 -3.28 -18.51
C GLU A 155 0.82 -3.57 -19.97
N GLU A 156 -0.05 -3.19 -20.91
CA GLU A 156 0.08 -3.55 -22.33
C GLU A 156 1.41 -3.12 -22.95
N SER A 157 1.96 -1.96 -22.55
CA SER A 157 3.19 -1.43 -23.12
C SER A 157 4.46 -2.17 -22.71
N THR A 158 4.47 -2.83 -21.54
CA THR A 158 5.67 -3.48 -21.00
C THR A 158 5.51 -4.98 -20.77
N GLY A 159 4.29 -5.49 -20.73
CA GLY A 159 4.01 -6.88 -20.34
C GLY A 159 4.21 -7.16 -18.85
N HIS A 160 4.42 -6.12 -18.03
CA HIS A 160 4.55 -6.27 -16.59
C HIS A 160 3.18 -6.50 -15.93
N LEU A 161 3.13 -7.46 -15.00
CA LEU A 161 1.98 -7.70 -14.14
C LEU A 161 1.97 -6.69 -12.99
N ARG A 162 0.80 -6.09 -12.75
CA ARG A 162 0.50 -5.29 -11.56
C ARG A 162 -0.53 -6.01 -10.71
N ILE A 163 -0.18 -6.24 -9.44
CA ILE A 163 -1.11 -6.78 -8.44
C ILE A 163 -1.80 -5.59 -7.77
N ILE A 164 -3.12 -5.65 -7.71
CA ILE A 164 -3.96 -4.57 -7.19
C ILE A 164 -4.33 -4.83 -5.73
N ASP A 165 -5.03 -5.94 -5.48
CA ASP A 165 -5.53 -6.35 -4.17
C ASP A 165 -5.91 -7.84 -4.21
N ARG A 166 -6.45 -8.38 -3.12
CA ARG A 166 -7.13 -9.69 -3.15
C ARG A 166 -8.38 -9.58 -4.01
N ALA A 167 -8.62 -10.57 -4.87
CA ALA A 167 -9.77 -10.59 -5.77
C ALA A 167 -11.12 -10.42 -5.04
N LYS A 168 -11.24 -10.96 -3.82
CA LYS A 168 -12.43 -10.81 -2.96
C LYS A 168 -12.63 -9.41 -2.35
N ASP A 169 -11.56 -8.61 -2.28
CA ASP A 169 -11.57 -7.27 -1.67
C ASP A 169 -11.75 -6.17 -2.73
N VAL A 170 -11.53 -6.48 -4.01
CA VAL A 170 -11.84 -5.60 -5.13
C VAL A 170 -13.35 -5.52 -5.33
N ALA A 171 -13.86 -4.30 -5.47
CA ALA A 171 -15.26 -4.05 -5.80
C ALA A 171 -15.37 -2.95 -6.87
N LYS A 172 -16.60 -2.44 -7.04
CA LYS A 172 -16.86 -1.26 -7.87
C LYS A 172 -17.48 -0.16 -7.02
N LEU A 173 -17.13 1.08 -7.37
CA LEU A 173 -17.91 2.25 -6.99
C LEU A 173 -19.27 2.22 -7.70
N SER A 174 -20.22 3.04 -7.25
CA SER A 174 -21.57 3.13 -7.84
C SER A 174 -21.56 3.63 -9.29
N ASN A 175 -20.51 4.38 -9.68
CA ASN A 175 -20.28 4.83 -11.05
C ASN A 175 -19.59 3.77 -11.95
N GLY A 176 -19.32 2.57 -11.42
CA GLY A 176 -18.69 1.47 -12.13
C GLY A 176 -17.16 1.47 -12.13
N ALA A 177 -16.51 2.52 -11.61
CA ALA A 177 -15.05 2.57 -11.47
C ALA A 177 -14.57 1.49 -10.50
N MET A 178 -13.34 1.02 -10.70
CA MET A 178 -12.73 0.02 -9.83
C MET A 178 -12.49 0.58 -8.42
N PHE A 179 -12.80 -0.22 -7.42
CA PHE A 179 -12.49 0.03 -6.02
C PHE A 179 -11.50 -1.02 -5.51
N ALA A 180 -10.28 -0.57 -5.19
CA ALA A 180 -9.20 -1.40 -4.67
C ALA A 180 -8.63 -0.76 -3.39
N PRO A 181 -9.18 -1.10 -2.21
CA PRO A 181 -8.85 -0.40 -0.98
C PRO A 181 -7.39 -0.55 -0.57
N LYS A 182 -6.80 -1.75 -0.63
CA LYS A 182 -5.45 -1.97 -0.09
C LYS A 182 -4.37 -1.22 -0.85
N PHE A 183 -4.59 -0.93 -2.13
CA PHE A 183 -3.65 -0.13 -2.91
C PHE A 183 -3.42 1.25 -2.25
N VAL A 184 -4.52 1.92 -1.87
CA VAL A 184 -4.47 3.24 -1.22
C VAL A 184 -4.08 3.12 0.25
N GLU A 185 -4.60 2.11 0.96
CA GLU A 185 -4.25 1.86 2.38
C GLU A 185 -2.74 1.63 2.55
N ASN A 186 -2.14 0.79 1.70
CA ASN A 186 -0.71 0.52 1.76
C ASN A 186 0.10 1.78 1.44
N LYS A 187 -0.30 2.54 0.40
CA LYS A 187 0.32 3.84 0.07
C LYS A 187 0.33 4.81 1.27
N LEU A 188 -0.78 4.92 2.00
CA LEU A 188 -0.86 5.76 3.20
C LEU A 188 0.03 5.26 4.34
N LYS A 189 0.08 3.94 4.56
CA LYS A 189 0.92 3.33 5.61
C LYS A 189 2.43 3.50 5.41
N PHE A 190 2.89 4.04 4.28
CA PHE A 190 4.30 4.42 4.12
C PHE A 190 4.67 5.68 4.88
N TYR A 191 3.70 6.55 5.17
CA TYR A 191 3.96 7.70 6.02
C TYR A 191 4.14 7.20 7.46
N PRO A 192 5.30 7.46 8.11
CA PRO A 192 5.56 6.94 9.45
C PRO A 192 4.52 7.36 10.50
N SER A 193 3.79 8.45 10.25
CA SER A 193 2.73 8.94 11.11
C SER A 193 1.43 8.14 11.01
N ILE A 194 1.28 7.22 10.05
CA ILE A 194 0.07 6.43 9.80
C ILE A 194 0.35 4.96 10.15
N LEU A 195 -0.30 4.48 11.20
CA LEU A 195 -0.21 3.08 11.65
C LEU A 195 -1.11 2.16 10.82
N GLU A 196 -2.34 2.62 10.54
CA GLU A 196 -3.31 1.86 9.76
C GLU A 196 -4.23 2.81 8.98
N ALA A 197 -4.70 2.34 7.84
CA ALA A 197 -5.71 3.04 7.04
C ALA A 197 -6.78 2.04 6.61
N VAL A 198 -8.05 2.46 6.66
CA VAL A 198 -9.18 1.67 6.19
C VAL A 198 -9.97 2.48 5.19
N VAL A 199 -9.97 2.06 3.93
CA VAL A 199 -10.67 2.75 2.84
C VAL A 199 -12.01 2.07 2.57
N PHE A 200 -13.04 2.90 2.44
CA PHE A 200 -14.41 2.54 2.12
C PHE A 200 -14.75 3.11 0.75
N GLY A 201 -15.60 2.41 -0.01
CA GLY A 201 -16.01 2.87 -1.35
C GLY A 201 -16.86 1.87 -2.12
N ALA A 202 -16.84 0.57 -1.75
CA ALA A 202 -17.65 -0.44 -2.41
C ALA A 202 -19.15 -0.04 -2.44
N ALA A 203 -19.71 0.03 -3.65
CA ALA A 203 -21.08 0.50 -3.94
C ALA A 203 -21.40 1.94 -3.48
N ARG A 204 -20.39 2.76 -3.19
CA ARG A 204 -20.50 4.20 -2.88
C ARG A 204 -20.04 5.03 -4.08
N ASP A 205 -20.40 6.30 -4.10
CA ASP A 205 -20.09 7.26 -5.16
C ASP A 205 -18.62 7.71 -5.16
N HIS A 206 -17.96 7.69 -4.01
CA HIS A 206 -16.55 8.03 -3.86
C HIS A 206 -15.90 7.23 -2.71
N CYS A 207 -14.57 7.27 -2.62
CA CYS A 207 -13.87 6.64 -1.50
C CYS A 207 -13.72 7.59 -0.31
N CYS A 208 -13.83 7.03 0.89
CA CYS A 208 -13.55 7.69 2.15
C CYS A 208 -12.61 6.84 3.01
N ALA A 209 -11.92 7.43 3.98
CA ALA A 209 -10.93 6.71 4.78
C ALA A 209 -11.04 6.95 6.29
N PHE A 210 -10.78 5.89 7.07
CA PHE A 210 -10.31 6.02 8.45
C PHE A 210 -8.79 5.94 8.47
N ILE A 211 -8.19 6.74 9.33
CA ILE A 211 -6.74 6.76 9.58
C ILE A 211 -6.49 6.52 11.06
N ASN A 212 -5.58 5.61 11.40
CA ASN A 212 -4.92 5.57 12.69
C ASN A 212 -3.54 6.20 12.58
N ILE A 213 -3.25 7.13 13.49
CA ILE A 213 -1.88 7.59 13.65
C ILE A 213 -1.02 6.52 14.32
N ASP A 214 0.28 6.55 14.02
CA ASP A 214 1.29 5.84 14.81
C ASP A 214 1.68 6.70 16.01
N LEU A 215 1.35 6.23 17.22
CA LEU A 215 1.54 6.99 18.45
C LEU A 215 3.01 7.29 18.74
N GLU A 216 3.91 6.37 18.41
CA GLU A 216 5.35 6.55 18.64
C GLU A 216 5.92 7.59 17.68
N ALA A 217 5.62 7.47 16.39
CA ALA A 217 6.11 8.41 15.37
C ALA A 217 5.53 9.81 15.56
N VAL A 218 4.23 9.93 15.81
CA VAL A 218 3.57 11.23 16.05
C VAL A 218 3.96 11.81 17.41
N GLY A 219 4.15 10.98 18.44
CA GLY A 219 4.65 11.40 19.75
C GLY A 219 6.06 12.00 19.66
N ASN A 220 6.98 11.31 18.97
CA ASN A 220 8.33 11.83 18.71
C ASN A 220 8.32 13.15 17.93
N TRP A 221 7.40 13.30 16.97
CA TRP A 221 7.21 14.56 16.26
C TRP A 221 6.64 15.66 17.20
N ALA A 222 5.67 15.32 18.05
CA ALA A 222 5.07 16.24 19.00
C ALA A 222 6.11 16.80 19.99
N GLU A 223 6.97 15.94 20.54
CA GLU A 223 8.07 16.35 21.42
C GLU A 223 9.01 17.36 20.73
N ARG A 224 9.42 17.09 19.49
CA ARG A 224 10.30 17.98 18.72
C ARG A 224 9.66 19.33 18.38
N ASN A 225 8.33 19.39 18.37
CA ASN A 225 7.56 20.61 18.11
C ASN A 225 7.01 21.26 19.39
N ASN A 226 7.42 20.79 20.57
CA ASN A 226 6.98 21.28 21.88
C ASN A 226 5.45 21.16 22.09
N ILE A 227 4.84 20.10 21.58
CA ILE A 227 3.43 19.79 21.75
C ILE A 227 3.30 18.77 22.88
N SER A 228 2.69 19.18 23.98
CA SER A 228 2.34 18.28 25.08
C SER A 228 1.03 17.56 24.77
N TYR A 229 0.97 16.28 25.10
CA TYR A 229 -0.23 15.45 24.98
C TYR A 229 -0.28 14.44 26.13
N ALA A 230 -1.48 14.02 26.51
CA ALA A 230 -1.73 13.06 27.58
C ALA A 230 -2.25 11.71 27.05
N SER A 231 -2.73 11.65 25.81
CA SER A 231 -3.33 10.44 25.24
C SER A 231 -3.21 10.37 23.72
N TYR A 232 -3.45 9.17 23.18
CA TYR A 232 -3.62 8.96 21.73
C TYR A 232 -4.68 9.87 21.14
N GLN A 233 -5.84 9.97 21.78
CA GLN A 233 -6.97 10.75 21.32
C GLN A 233 -6.64 12.24 21.18
N GLU A 234 -5.85 12.80 22.10
CA GLU A 234 -5.39 14.19 22.01
C GLU A 234 -4.51 14.45 20.80
N LEU A 235 -3.55 13.55 20.51
CA LEU A 235 -2.71 13.67 19.31
C LEU A 235 -3.50 13.43 18.02
N ALA A 236 -4.37 12.42 18.00
CA ALA A 236 -5.21 12.09 16.86
C ALA A 236 -6.14 13.25 16.48
N GLY A 237 -6.65 13.98 17.48
CA GLY A 237 -7.48 15.18 17.28
C GLY A 237 -6.69 16.49 17.12
N HIS A 238 -5.35 16.47 17.23
CA HIS A 238 -4.56 17.69 17.21
C HIS A 238 -4.57 18.34 15.81
N PRO A 239 -4.82 19.67 15.68
CA PRO A 239 -4.94 20.33 14.38
C PRO A 239 -3.75 20.11 13.45
N GLN A 240 -2.52 20.22 13.96
CA GLN A 240 -1.32 20.03 13.16
C GLN A 240 -1.09 18.58 12.72
N VAL A 241 -1.58 17.60 13.50
CA VAL A 241 -1.55 16.19 13.11
C VAL A 241 -2.55 15.97 11.98
N MET A 242 -3.77 16.48 12.15
CA MET A 242 -4.80 16.45 11.11
C MET A 242 -4.34 17.12 9.80
N ASP A 243 -3.68 18.28 9.88
CA ASP A 243 -3.12 18.97 8.71
C ASP A 243 -2.04 18.14 8.01
N SER A 244 -1.18 17.46 8.79
CA SER A 244 -0.12 16.59 8.25
C SER A 244 -0.72 15.38 7.54
N ILE A 245 -1.71 14.71 8.16
CA ILE A 245 -2.41 13.58 7.55
C ILE A 245 -3.17 14.03 6.30
N GLN A 246 -3.82 15.20 6.31
CA GLN A 246 -4.47 15.74 5.13
C GLN A 246 -3.48 15.91 3.97
N GLY A 247 -2.31 16.48 4.23
CA GLY A 247 -1.26 16.63 3.22
C GLY A 247 -0.83 15.28 2.61
N TYR A 248 -0.74 14.23 3.42
CA TYR A 248 -0.43 12.88 2.96
C TYR A 248 -1.56 12.29 2.10
N VAL A 249 -2.81 12.41 2.53
CA VAL A 249 -3.98 11.95 1.77
C VAL A 249 -4.04 12.63 0.41
N GLU A 250 -3.86 13.95 0.35
CA GLU A 250 -3.90 14.71 -0.90
C GLU A 250 -2.71 14.40 -1.82
N GLU A 251 -1.54 14.10 -1.27
CA GLU A 251 -0.40 13.60 -2.05
C GLU A 251 -0.70 12.23 -2.65
N ILE A 252 -1.29 11.32 -1.88
CA ILE A 252 -1.73 10.02 -2.40
C ILE A 252 -2.80 10.21 -3.49
N ASN A 253 -3.76 11.12 -3.32
CA ASN A 253 -4.74 11.42 -4.36
C ASN A 253 -4.08 11.87 -5.67
N ARG A 254 -3.05 12.74 -5.61
CA ARG A 254 -2.27 13.13 -6.80
C ARG A 254 -1.60 11.94 -7.47
N GLN A 255 -1.04 11.02 -6.69
CA GLN A 255 -0.40 9.82 -7.23
C GLN A 255 -1.40 8.81 -7.81
N VAL A 256 -2.58 8.68 -7.21
CA VAL A 256 -3.63 7.76 -7.64
C VAL A 256 -4.32 8.29 -8.92
N ALA A 257 -4.48 9.59 -9.05
CA ALA A 257 -5.18 10.22 -10.18
C ALA A 257 -4.48 10.06 -11.54
N VAL A 258 -3.19 9.74 -11.55
CA VAL A 258 -2.43 9.48 -12.79
C VAL A 258 -2.51 8.01 -13.24
N ASP A 259 -3.13 7.14 -12.45
CA ASP A 259 -3.35 5.73 -12.79
C ASP A 259 -4.76 5.55 -13.38
N ASP A 260 -4.85 5.30 -14.69
CA ASP A 260 -6.14 5.22 -15.41
C ASP A 260 -7.12 4.20 -14.79
N MET A 261 -6.61 3.11 -14.20
CA MET A 261 -7.42 2.03 -13.65
C MET A 261 -7.83 2.31 -12.21
N LEU A 262 -6.97 2.98 -11.45
CA LEU A 262 -7.14 3.19 -10.00
C LEU A 262 -7.52 4.63 -9.65
N SER A 263 -7.64 5.54 -10.61
CA SER A 263 -7.95 6.97 -10.37
C SER A 263 -9.26 7.21 -9.62
N GLY A 264 -10.19 6.24 -9.67
CA GLY A 264 -11.43 6.27 -8.90
C GLY A 264 -11.23 6.05 -7.39
N CYS A 265 -10.07 5.52 -6.96
CA CYS A 265 -9.79 5.22 -5.56
C CYS A 265 -9.31 6.43 -4.74
N GLN A 266 -9.37 7.65 -5.28
CA GLN A 266 -9.03 8.86 -4.54
C GLN A 266 -9.92 9.02 -3.30
N ILE A 267 -9.33 9.44 -2.19
CA ILE A 267 -10.02 9.66 -0.92
C ILE A 267 -10.62 11.07 -0.94
N HIS A 268 -11.94 11.17 -0.92
CA HIS A 268 -12.66 12.45 -0.90
C HIS A 268 -12.82 12.98 0.52
N ARG A 269 -13.07 12.10 1.50
CA ARG A 269 -13.27 12.47 2.90
C ARG A 269 -12.58 11.48 3.82
N PHE A 270 -12.04 11.96 4.92
CA PHE A 270 -11.39 11.11 5.90
C PHE A 270 -11.56 11.64 7.33
N LEU A 271 -11.28 10.77 8.29
CA LEU A 271 -11.12 11.13 9.69
C LEU A 271 -9.96 10.35 10.32
N ILE A 272 -9.44 10.87 11.42
CA ILE A 272 -8.50 10.15 12.27
C ILE A 272 -9.31 9.53 13.42
N LEU A 273 -9.20 8.21 13.59
CA LEU A 273 -9.91 7.50 14.66
C LEU A 273 -9.38 7.93 16.03
N HIS A 274 -10.25 7.94 17.03
CA HIS A 274 -9.90 8.30 18.42
C HIS A 274 -9.24 7.16 19.21
N LYS A 275 -9.15 5.97 18.62
CA LYS A 275 -8.47 4.79 19.15
C LYS A 275 -7.74 4.05 18.02
N GLU A 276 -6.71 3.29 18.36
CA GLU A 276 -6.09 2.35 17.42
C GLU A 276 -7.02 1.16 17.15
N LEU A 277 -6.97 0.63 15.93
CA LEU A 277 -7.64 -0.62 15.60
C LEU A 277 -6.92 -1.79 16.29
N ASP A 278 -7.71 -2.67 16.91
CA ASP A 278 -7.16 -3.74 17.76
C ASP A 278 -7.67 -5.14 17.36
N ALA A 279 -6.82 -6.15 17.55
CA ALA A 279 -7.17 -7.54 17.33
C ALA A 279 -8.11 -8.10 18.42
N ASP A 280 -7.98 -7.63 19.67
CA ASP A 280 -8.84 -8.04 20.79
C ASP A 280 -10.26 -7.46 20.66
N ASP A 281 -10.39 -6.33 19.97
CA ASP A 281 -11.68 -5.78 19.54
C ASP A 281 -12.25 -6.46 18.28
N GLY A 282 -11.52 -7.41 17.70
CA GLY A 282 -11.90 -8.12 16.49
C GLY A 282 -11.85 -7.28 15.22
N GLU A 283 -11.28 -6.07 15.27
CA GLU A 283 -11.14 -5.14 14.15
C GLU A 283 -9.97 -5.54 13.25
N LEU A 284 -8.92 -6.14 13.85
CA LEU A 284 -7.79 -6.73 13.17
C LEU A 284 -7.72 -8.25 13.42
N THR A 285 -7.00 -8.98 12.58
CA THR A 285 -6.49 -10.32 12.94
C THR A 285 -5.30 -10.18 13.88
N ARG A 286 -4.89 -11.26 14.55
CA ARG A 286 -3.64 -11.29 15.34
C ARG A 286 -2.37 -10.98 14.51
N THR A 287 -2.45 -11.19 13.20
CA THR A 287 -1.42 -10.78 12.22
C THR A 287 -1.61 -9.36 11.70
N ARG A 288 -2.43 -8.55 12.38
CA ARG A 288 -2.77 -7.15 12.05
C ARG A 288 -3.42 -6.95 10.67
N LYS A 289 -4.15 -7.95 10.15
CA LYS A 289 -4.94 -7.79 8.92
C LYS A 289 -6.31 -7.19 9.23
N VAL A 290 -6.71 -6.18 8.47
CA VAL A 290 -7.98 -5.46 8.66
C VAL A 290 -9.20 -6.37 8.42
N ARG A 291 -10.14 -6.40 9.36
CA ARG A 291 -11.44 -7.10 9.23
C ARG A 291 -12.53 -6.10 8.85
N ARG A 292 -12.55 -5.70 7.57
CA ARG A 292 -13.39 -4.62 7.04
C ARG A 292 -14.85 -4.68 7.45
N LYS A 293 -15.48 -5.84 7.32
CA LYS A 293 -16.89 -6.04 7.68
C LYS A 293 -17.17 -5.69 9.14
N VAL A 294 -16.30 -6.12 10.05
CA VAL A 294 -16.41 -5.83 11.49
C VAL A 294 -16.23 -4.34 11.75
N ILE A 295 -15.26 -3.69 11.11
CA ILE A 295 -15.02 -2.25 11.25
C ILE A 295 -16.23 -1.46 10.73
N THR A 296 -16.75 -1.79 9.55
CA THR A 296 -17.94 -1.13 8.98
C THR A 296 -19.16 -1.26 9.88
N GLU A 297 -19.34 -2.42 10.54
CA GLU A 297 -20.46 -2.65 11.46
C GLU A 297 -20.25 -1.91 12.79
N LYS A 298 -19.05 -1.97 13.37
CA LYS A 298 -18.72 -1.39 14.69
C LYS A 298 -18.67 0.14 14.68
N PHE A 299 -18.15 0.73 13.59
CA PHE A 299 -18.01 2.17 13.40
C PHE A 299 -19.03 2.70 12.38
N LYS A 300 -20.23 2.12 12.34
CA LYS A 300 -21.24 2.42 11.32
C LYS A 300 -21.61 3.91 11.30
N ASP A 301 -21.75 4.51 12.48
CA ASP A 301 -22.01 5.94 12.66
C ASP A 301 -20.93 6.81 12.01
N LEU A 302 -19.65 6.48 12.23
CA LEU A 302 -18.52 7.16 11.62
C LEU A 302 -18.46 6.96 10.10
N VAL A 303 -18.76 5.73 9.63
CA VAL A 303 -18.81 5.44 8.19
C VAL A 303 -19.93 6.23 7.54
N ASP A 304 -21.12 6.31 8.12
CA ASP A 304 -22.23 7.07 7.56
C ASP A 304 -21.92 8.57 7.55
N ALA A 305 -21.29 9.10 8.60
CA ALA A 305 -20.88 10.50 8.70
C ALA A 305 -19.83 10.91 7.64
N LEU A 306 -19.02 9.96 7.16
CA LEU A 306 -18.14 10.20 6.02
C LEU A 306 -18.94 10.52 4.75
N TYR A 307 -20.16 9.99 4.57
CA TYR A 307 -20.95 10.15 3.34
C TYR A 307 -22.12 11.12 3.43
N ASP A 308 -22.51 11.59 4.63
CA ASP A 308 -23.69 12.45 4.81
C ASP A 308 -23.37 13.97 4.83
N GLY A 309 -22.10 14.34 4.69
CA GLY A 309 -21.64 15.74 4.69
C GLY A 309 -21.32 16.31 6.07
N THR A 310 -21.47 15.52 7.13
CA THR A 310 -21.15 15.92 8.51
C THR A 310 -19.67 16.30 8.65
N GLN A 311 -19.38 17.36 9.41
CA GLN A 311 -18.01 17.86 9.66
C GLN A 311 -17.47 17.43 11.03
N TYR A 312 -18.38 17.15 11.98
CA TYR A 312 -18.05 16.70 13.32
C TYR A 312 -19.03 15.65 13.79
N ILE A 313 -18.53 14.59 14.42
CA ILE A 313 -19.36 13.54 15.00
C ILE A 313 -18.88 13.21 16.41
N ASP A 314 -19.84 13.11 17.34
CA ASP A 314 -19.61 12.58 18.67
C ASP A 314 -19.89 11.07 18.64
N THR A 315 -18.92 10.26 19.06
CA THR A 315 -18.98 8.79 19.01
C THR A 315 -18.62 8.19 20.37
N GLU A 316 -19.19 7.02 20.65
CA GLU A 316 -18.77 6.14 21.75
C GLU A 316 -18.36 4.79 21.15
N THR A 317 -17.15 4.31 21.42
CA THR A 317 -16.67 3.04 20.91
C THR A 317 -16.29 2.10 22.05
N GLU A 318 -16.87 0.90 22.03
CA GLU A 318 -16.52 -0.18 22.95
C GLU A 318 -15.09 -0.66 22.68
N VAL A 319 -14.29 -0.77 23.74
CA VAL A 319 -12.92 -1.28 23.71
C VAL A 319 -12.75 -2.44 24.68
N THR A 320 -11.99 -3.42 24.25
CA THR A 320 -11.63 -4.60 25.04
C THR A 320 -10.19 -4.44 25.52
N TYR A 321 -9.99 -4.39 26.83
CA TYR A 321 -8.65 -4.32 27.43
C TYR A 321 -7.98 -5.70 27.41
N GLU A 322 -6.66 -5.73 27.55
CA GLU A 322 -5.86 -6.98 27.53
C GLU A 322 -6.33 -8.03 28.56
N ASP A 323 -6.93 -7.58 29.67
CA ASP A 323 -7.48 -8.46 30.71
C ASP A 323 -8.92 -8.94 30.42
N GLY A 324 -9.44 -8.63 29.24
CA GLY A 324 -10.78 -9.01 28.78
C GLY A 324 -11.91 -8.12 29.29
N ARG A 325 -11.63 -7.09 30.10
CA ARG A 325 -12.64 -6.12 30.49
C ARG A 325 -13.07 -5.30 29.27
N LYS A 326 -14.36 -4.93 29.24
CA LYS A 326 -14.91 -3.99 28.27
C LYS A 326 -15.05 -2.62 28.89
N GLY A 327 -14.73 -1.58 28.13
CA GLY A 327 -15.03 -0.19 28.46
C GLY A 327 -15.46 0.58 27.23
N THR A 328 -15.67 1.88 27.37
CA THR A 328 -16.01 2.75 26.25
C THR A 328 -15.07 3.96 26.20
N ILE A 329 -14.73 4.37 24.99
CA ILE A 329 -14.02 5.62 24.73
C ILE A 329 -14.97 6.53 23.98
N SER A 330 -15.13 7.76 24.46
CA SER A 330 -15.93 8.79 23.81
C SER A 330 -15.05 9.85 23.16
N ALA A 331 -15.40 10.29 21.97
CA ALA A 331 -14.66 11.33 21.25
C ALA A 331 -15.55 12.17 20.37
N ARG A 332 -15.17 13.44 20.21
CA ARG A 332 -15.60 14.28 19.09
C ARG A 332 -14.56 14.18 17.99
N LEU A 333 -14.94 13.64 16.83
CA LEU A 333 -14.07 13.53 15.67
C LEU A 333 -14.36 14.65 14.68
N THR A 334 -13.30 15.14 14.04
CA THR A 334 -13.40 16.04 12.89
C THR A 334 -13.30 15.20 11.61
N ILE A 335 -14.19 15.44 10.68
CA ILE A 335 -14.20 14.84 9.34
C ILE A 335 -13.72 15.91 8.37
N ARG A 336 -12.72 15.58 7.54
CA ARG A 336 -12.15 16.52 6.57
C ARG A 336 -12.38 16.07 5.15
N ASP A 337 -12.67 17.05 4.31
CA ASP A 337 -12.61 16.90 2.85
C ASP A 337 -11.14 16.95 2.41
N ALA A 338 -10.77 16.09 1.47
CA ALA A 338 -9.44 16.05 0.88
C ALA A 338 -9.51 16.48 -0.59
N ALA A 339 -8.52 17.25 -1.04
CA ALA A 339 -8.42 17.62 -2.44
C ALA A 339 -8.24 16.39 -3.35
N VAL A 340 -9.11 16.26 -4.34
CA VAL A 340 -9.05 15.25 -5.40
C VAL A 340 -8.65 15.90 -6.73
N GLN A 341 -8.03 15.12 -7.60
CA GLN A 341 -7.62 15.55 -8.93
C GLN A 341 -8.61 15.03 -9.97
N THR A 342 -8.74 15.77 -11.07
CA THR A 342 -9.41 15.24 -12.26
C THR A 342 -8.53 14.14 -12.85
N PRO A 343 -9.03 12.91 -13.03
CA PRO A 343 -8.26 11.82 -13.62
C PRO A 343 -7.71 12.22 -14.99
N VAL A 344 -6.44 11.93 -15.23
CA VAL A 344 -5.85 12.13 -16.56
C VAL A 344 -6.27 10.96 -17.43
N GLN A 345 -7.44 11.01 -18.07
CA GLN A 345 -7.80 9.98 -19.04
C GLN A 345 -6.82 10.03 -20.20
N LYS A 346 -5.92 9.03 -20.31
CA LYS A 346 -5.27 8.77 -21.59
C LYS A 346 -6.35 8.29 -22.54
N VAL A 347 -6.71 9.16 -23.49
CA VAL A 347 -7.55 8.78 -24.63
C VAL A 347 -6.90 7.55 -25.26
N ALA A 348 -7.56 6.40 -25.19
CA ALA A 348 -7.14 5.20 -25.89
C ALA A 348 -6.99 5.59 -27.37
N ALA A 349 -5.77 5.47 -27.90
CA ALA A 349 -5.55 5.63 -29.33
C ALA A 349 -6.31 4.49 -30.03
N GLU A 350 -7.35 4.85 -30.79
CA GLU A 350 -8.07 3.94 -31.70
C GLU A 350 -7.16 3.31 -32.75
#